data_AF-A0A521Y908-F1
#
_entry.id   AF-A0A521Y908-F1
#
_cell.length_a   1.000
_cell.length_b   1.000
_cell.length_c   1.000
_cell.angle_alpha   90.00
_cell.angle_beta   90.00
_cell.angle_gamma   90.00
#
_symmetry.space_group_name_H-M   'P 1'
#
loop_
_entity.id
_entity.type
_entity.pdbx_description
1 polymer ?
#
loop_
_entity_poly.entity_id
_entity_poly.type
_entity_poly.pdbx_seq_one_letter_code
_entity_poly.pdbx_strand_id
1 'polypeptide(L)'
;MRPNFFWVTAVAALGLTAAACGNTTDKAPTTATPLSAVTPATTPPKAATSAAPAATASAAPADMPMQAGAEKMKVTITSPQSGTKVTDNSVTLQVAATGFDLTCDLAGKPVQEGKGHFHVEIDKSLVDMYCTTKATISLQNVKPGKHTLEVLPAQNDHAEVHANAASIEIDYQPTKPLPEIKDATFAGKPSIKIVSPKAGDTVSGAFDVVVEVQNFNLSADLFGKPGVAGYGHWHLNLDSTSGPMMGMGTMAGMSGTKTFKASTAGLKAGSTHTLIALLVDNGHAPFPSDISSKVEVKIK
;
A
#
# COMPACT_ATOMS: atom_id res chain seq x y z
N MET A 1 9.68 28.96 -44.46
CA MET A 1 9.07 30.27 -44.18
C MET A 1 8.46 30.23 -42.78
N ARG A 2 8.93 31.10 -41.87
CA ARG A 2 8.30 31.40 -40.57
C ARG A 2 7.21 32.48 -40.77
N PRO A 3 6.31 32.72 -39.79
CA PRO A 3 6.61 33.69 -38.72
C PRO A 3 6.26 33.11 -37.31
N ASN A 4 7.07 33.24 -36.26
CA ASN A 4 7.39 34.42 -35.42
C ASN A 4 6.15 35.18 -34.90
N PHE A 5 5.79 34.94 -33.63
CA PHE A 5 5.13 35.95 -32.78
C PHE A 5 5.77 35.95 -31.38
N PHE A 6 6.04 37.15 -30.90
CA PHE A 6 6.85 37.54 -29.74
C PHE A 6 5.94 38.20 -28.69
N TRP A 7 6.16 37.86 -27.40
CA TRP A 7 6.02 38.67 -26.16
C TRP A 7 4.59 39.06 -25.67
N VAL A 8 4.28 39.15 -24.37
CA VAL A 8 4.88 39.99 -23.32
C VAL A 8 4.64 39.42 -21.90
N THR A 9 5.67 39.54 -21.05
CA THR A 9 5.70 39.29 -19.59
C THR A 9 5.09 40.44 -18.80
N ALA A 10 4.37 40.17 -17.70
CA ALA A 10 4.03 41.16 -16.68
C ALA A 10 4.38 40.63 -15.28
N VAL A 11 5.29 41.34 -14.62
CA VAL A 11 5.69 41.19 -13.21
C VAL A 11 4.93 42.23 -12.41
N ALA A 12 4.31 41.85 -11.30
CA ALA A 12 3.82 42.78 -10.30
C ALA A 12 4.34 42.37 -8.92
N ALA A 13 5.27 43.16 -8.39
CA ALA A 13 5.71 43.14 -7.01
C ALA A 13 4.86 44.14 -6.21
N LEU A 14 4.37 43.73 -5.05
CA LEU A 14 3.90 44.65 -4.00
C LEU A 14 4.66 44.31 -2.71
N GLY A 15 5.47 45.26 -2.27
CA GLY A 15 5.91 45.36 -0.88
C GLY A 15 5.15 46.51 -0.21
N LEU A 16 4.93 46.40 1.11
CA LEU A 16 4.72 47.52 2.03
C LEU A 16 4.96 46.98 3.46
N THR A 17 6.09 47.36 4.07
CA THR A 17 6.27 48.31 5.19
C THR A 17 6.09 47.75 6.60
N ALA A 18 7.20 47.75 7.32
CA ALA A 18 7.32 47.58 8.77
C ALA A 18 6.83 48.82 9.53
N ALA A 19 6.35 48.61 10.75
CA ALA A 19 6.32 49.62 11.81
C ALA A 19 6.75 48.96 13.13
N ALA A 20 7.80 49.55 13.73
CA ALA A 20 8.33 49.21 15.04
C ALA A 20 8.23 50.45 15.95
N CYS A 21 7.78 50.26 17.18
CA CYS A 21 7.94 51.08 18.39
C CYS A 21 7.54 50.13 19.55
N GLY A 22 8.22 49.93 20.68
CA GLY A 22 9.37 50.55 21.30
C GLY A 22 9.13 50.62 22.83
N ASN A 23 9.91 49.88 23.61
CA ASN A 23 10.37 50.08 25.02
C ASN A 23 9.32 50.21 26.17
N THR A 24 9.54 49.79 27.43
CA THR A 24 10.72 49.98 28.30
C THR A 24 10.57 49.18 29.64
N THR A 25 11.70 48.59 30.11
CA THR A 25 12.26 48.52 31.48
C THR A 25 11.55 47.94 32.73
N ASP A 26 12.31 47.00 33.35
CA ASP A 26 12.76 46.91 34.76
C ASP A 26 11.81 46.52 35.91
N LYS A 27 12.07 45.35 36.53
CA LYS A 27 12.73 45.23 37.85
C LYS A 27 12.74 43.78 38.38
N ALA A 28 13.93 43.29 38.75
CA ALA A 28 14.13 42.32 39.83
C ALA A 28 14.19 43.11 41.18
N PRO A 29 14.09 42.53 42.41
CA PRO A 29 14.92 41.38 42.85
C PRO A 29 14.35 40.44 43.96
N THR A 30 15.07 39.31 44.13
CA THR A 30 15.43 38.58 45.37
C THR A 30 14.37 38.03 46.34
N THR A 31 14.42 36.72 46.60
CA THR A 31 14.77 36.15 47.92
C THR A 31 15.19 34.67 47.84
N ALA A 32 16.39 34.36 48.35
CA ALA A 32 16.84 33.01 48.74
C ALA A 32 16.20 32.63 50.09
N THR A 33 16.04 31.36 50.49
CA THR A 33 16.96 30.49 51.29
C THR A 33 16.17 29.21 51.68
N PRO A 34 16.70 28.14 52.34
CA PRO A 34 17.88 27.27 52.11
C PRO A 34 17.52 25.77 51.92
N LEU A 35 18.58 24.99 51.68
CA LEU A 35 18.67 23.53 51.57
C LEU A 35 18.09 22.70 52.73
N SER A 36 17.63 21.50 52.39
CA SER A 36 17.83 20.30 53.22
C SER A 36 18.17 19.10 52.32
N ALA A 37 19.33 18.51 52.59
CA ALA A 37 19.80 17.25 52.02
C ALA A 37 19.30 16.08 52.88
N VAL A 38 19.01 14.91 52.28
CA VAL A 38 19.23 13.57 52.87
C VAL A 38 19.08 12.46 51.79
N THR A 39 20.21 11.76 51.59
CA THR A 39 20.47 10.38 51.08
C THR A 39 19.99 9.87 49.71
N PRO A 40 20.90 9.20 48.95
CA PRO A 40 20.57 8.35 47.81
C PRO A 40 20.59 6.85 48.19
N ALA A 41 19.55 6.11 47.80
CA ALA A 41 19.63 4.68 47.56
C ALA A 41 18.38 4.21 46.81
N THR A 42 18.54 3.72 45.57
CA THR A 42 18.13 2.37 45.13
C THR A 42 18.18 2.26 43.59
N THR A 43 19.09 1.40 43.14
CA THR A 43 18.97 0.43 42.04
C THR A 43 18.34 0.90 40.69
N PRO A 44 19.11 0.97 39.59
CA PRO A 44 18.52 1.10 38.26
C PRO A 44 17.77 -0.19 37.87
N PRO A 45 16.56 -0.10 37.31
CA PRO A 45 15.84 -1.28 36.84
C PRO A 45 16.55 -1.87 35.62
N LYS A 46 16.78 -3.18 35.71
CA LYS A 46 17.29 -4.07 34.66
C LYS A 46 16.46 -3.88 33.38
N ALA A 47 17.12 -3.43 32.31
CA ALA A 47 16.52 -3.31 30.98
C ALA A 47 15.90 -4.65 30.56
N ALA A 48 14.58 -4.69 30.49
CA ALA A 48 13.85 -5.81 29.91
C ALA A 48 14.11 -5.77 28.40
N THR A 49 14.91 -6.72 27.93
CA THR A 49 15.08 -7.01 26.51
C THR A 49 13.75 -7.51 25.99
N SER A 50 12.94 -6.64 25.39
CA SER A 50 11.73 -7.06 24.67
C SER A 50 12.20 -7.79 23.42
N ALA A 51 12.23 -9.12 23.48
CA ALA A 51 12.33 -9.94 22.29
C ALA A 51 11.17 -9.57 21.36
N ALA A 52 11.49 -9.06 20.17
CA ALA A 52 10.51 -8.89 19.11
C ALA A 52 9.82 -10.24 18.87
N PRO A 53 8.48 -10.29 18.76
CA PRO A 53 7.80 -11.53 18.45
C PRO A 53 8.31 -12.02 17.09
N ALA A 54 8.80 -13.26 17.07
CA ALA A 54 9.14 -13.96 15.84
C ALA A 54 7.90 -13.96 14.94
N ALA A 55 8.06 -13.55 13.69
CA ALA A 55 7.04 -13.67 12.67
C ALA A 55 6.56 -15.13 12.64
N THR A 56 5.37 -15.38 13.18
CA THR A 56 4.68 -16.64 13.01
C THR A 56 4.50 -16.84 11.52
N ALA A 57 5.15 -17.86 10.98
CA ALA A 57 4.91 -18.34 9.63
C ALA A 57 3.40 -18.53 9.47
N SER A 58 2.81 -17.72 8.58
CA SER A 58 1.41 -17.85 8.22
C SER A 58 1.16 -19.29 7.78
N ALA A 59 0.16 -19.94 8.37
CA ALA A 59 -0.29 -21.24 7.90
C ALA A 59 -0.60 -21.14 6.41
N ALA A 60 -0.21 -22.16 5.62
CA ALA A 60 -0.52 -22.21 4.20
C ALA A 60 -2.02 -21.95 4.02
N PRO A 61 -2.42 -20.94 3.24
CA PRO A 61 -3.81 -20.63 3.07
C PRO A 61 -4.56 -21.84 2.53
N ALA A 62 -5.79 -22.05 2.99
CA ALA A 62 -6.66 -23.04 2.39
C ALA A 62 -6.84 -22.69 0.91
N ASP A 63 -6.36 -23.56 0.02
CA ASP A 63 -6.41 -23.34 -1.41
C ASP A 63 -7.86 -23.05 -1.84
N MET A 64 -8.07 -21.84 -2.37
CA MET A 64 -9.32 -21.48 -3.03
C MET A 64 -9.57 -22.48 -4.18
N PRO A 65 -10.82 -22.93 -4.39
CA PRO A 65 -11.11 -23.85 -5.47
C PRO A 65 -10.76 -23.19 -6.82
N MET A 66 -9.95 -23.87 -7.64
CA MET A 66 -9.66 -23.42 -9.00
C MET A 66 -10.86 -23.69 -9.92
N GLN A 67 -11.31 -22.71 -10.72
CA GLN A 67 -12.27 -23.02 -11.79
C GLN A 67 -11.65 -23.73 -12.99
N ALA A 68 -12.52 -24.26 -13.85
CA ALA A 68 -12.16 -24.67 -15.20
C ALA A 68 -11.45 -23.54 -15.97
N GLY A 69 -10.36 -23.89 -16.66
CA GLY A 69 -9.55 -22.96 -17.44
C GLY A 69 -8.40 -22.34 -16.66
N ALA A 70 -8.39 -22.42 -15.32
CA ALA A 70 -7.28 -21.94 -14.51
C ALA A 70 -5.95 -22.62 -14.89
N GLU A 71 -5.98 -23.89 -15.28
CA GLU A 71 -4.81 -24.66 -15.71
C GLU A 71 -4.12 -24.08 -16.96
N LYS A 72 -4.86 -23.30 -17.77
CA LYS A 72 -4.37 -22.62 -18.97
C LYS A 72 -3.70 -21.29 -18.66
N MET A 73 -3.94 -20.70 -17.48
CA MET A 73 -3.39 -19.40 -17.10
C MET A 73 -1.90 -19.53 -16.80
N LYS A 74 -1.05 -19.00 -17.69
CA LYS A 74 0.41 -19.11 -17.58
C LYS A 74 1.08 -17.75 -17.62
N VAL A 75 2.08 -17.58 -16.78
CA VAL A 75 2.95 -16.40 -16.78
C VAL A 75 4.40 -16.81 -17.06
N THR A 76 5.18 -15.88 -17.59
CA THR A 76 6.63 -16.03 -17.74
C THR A 76 7.29 -14.68 -17.54
N ILE A 77 8.33 -14.65 -16.71
CA ILE A 77 9.16 -13.46 -16.53
C ILE A 77 10.15 -13.39 -17.70
N THR A 78 9.98 -12.38 -18.56
CA THR A 78 10.82 -12.15 -19.74
C THR A 78 11.96 -11.18 -19.47
N SER A 79 11.85 -10.37 -18.42
CA SER A 79 12.91 -9.50 -17.92
C SER A 79 12.61 -9.12 -16.46
N PRO A 80 13.64 -8.91 -15.61
CA PRO A 80 15.05 -9.19 -15.88
C PRO A 80 15.33 -10.71 -15.92
N GLN A 81 16.53 -11.10 -16.34
CA GLN A 81 16.96 -12.50 -16.27
C GLN A 81 17.29 -12.85 -14.82
N SER A 82 17.13 -14.13 -14.44
CA SER A 82 17.56 -14.61 -13.14
C SER A 82 19.06 -14.39 -12.92
N GLY A 83 19.44 -13.99 -11.70
CA GLY A 83 20.79 -13.58 -11.32
C GLY A 83 21.15 -12.14 -11.72
N THR A 84 20.20 -11.35 -12.25
CA THR A 84 20.47 -9.95 -12.60
C THR A 84 20.87 -9.15 -11.36
N LYS A 85 21.98 -8.42 -11.46
CA LYS A 85 22.37 -7.42 -10.47
C LYS A 85 21.49 -6.19 -10.60
N VAL A 86 20.77 -5.84 -9.55
CA VAL A 86 19.91 -4.66 -9.48
C VAL A 86 20.59 -3.60 -8.62
N THR A 87 20.88 -2.44 -9.21
CA THR A 87 21.55 -1.32 -8.51
C THR A 87 20.64 -0.14 -8.18
N ASP A 88 19.44 -0.15 -8.77
CA ASP A 88 18.40 0.85 -8.56
C ASP A 88 17.50 0.45 -7.38
N ASN A 89 16.76 1.40 -6.82
CA ASN A 89 15.85 1.16 -5.67
C ASN A 89 14.49 0.57 -6.08
N SER A 90 14.38 0.10 -7.32
CA SER A 90 13.22 -0.63 -7.82
C SER A 90 13.65 -1.64 -8.88
N VAL A 91 12.78 -2.61 -9.13
CA VAL A 91 12.94 -3.60 -10.20
C VAL A 91 11.65 -3.65 -11.00
N THR A 92 11.77 -3.60 -12.34
CA THR A 92 10.63 -3.73 -13.24
C THR A 92 10.65 -5.09 -13.93
N LEU A 93 9.64 -5.90 -13.67
CA LEU A 93 9.38 -7.14 -14.38
C LEU A 93 8.65 -6.86 -15.70
N GLN A 94 9.07 -7.56 -16.75
CA GLN A 94 8.28 -7.77 -17.96
C GLN A 94 7.70 -9.19 -17.90
N VAL A 95 6.38 -9.30 -17.88
CA VAL A 95 5.66 -10.57 -17.73
C VAL A 95 4.86 -10.84 -19.00
N ALA A 96 5.09 -11.99 -19.62
CA ALA A 96 4.21 -12.52 -20.66
C ALA A 96 3.11 -13.36 -19.99
N ALA A 97 1.85 -13.07 -20.31
CA ALA A 97 0.69 -13.84 -19.88
C ALA A 97 0.08 -14.58 -21.08
N THR A 98 -0.27 -15.84 -20.92
CA THR A 98 -0.92 -16.67 -21.96
C THR A 98 -2.04 -17.50 -21.36
N GLY A 99 -3.09 -17.76 -22.15
CA GLY A 99 -4.28 -18.49 -21.71
C GLY A 99 -5.30 -17.66 -20.93
N PHE A 100 -5.03 -16.37 -20.71
CA PHE A 100 -5.95 -15.39 -20.12
C PHE A 100 -5.59 -13.97 -20.53
N ASP A 101 -6.58 -13.08 -20.48
CA ASP A 101 -6.39 -11.64 -20.66
C ASP A 101 -6.19 -10.98 -19.29
N LEU A 102 -5.13 -10.17 -19.20
CA LEU A 102 -4.84 -9.38 -18.01
C LEU A 102 -5.88 -8.26 -17.83
N THR A 103 -6.56 -8.24 -16.69
CA THR A 103 -7.53 -7.22 -16.32
C THR A 103 -7.70 -7.09 -14.81
N CYS A 104 -7.68 -5.86 -14.31
CA CYS A 104 -8.00 -5.54 -12.90
C CYS A 104 -9.47 -5.18 -12.73
N ASP A 105 -10.20 -4.92 -13.82
CA ASP A 105 -11.58 -4.46 -13.76
C ASP A 105 -12.49 -5.51 -13.11
N LEU A 106 -12.09 -6.78 -13.17
CA LEU A 106 -12.81 -7.92 -12.61
C LEU A 106 -12.27 -8.40 -11.26
N ALA A 107 -11.21 -7.81 -10.71
CA ALA A 107 -10.72 -8.17 -9.39
C ALA A 107 -11.81 -7.99 -8.31
N GLY A 108 -11.89 -8.96 -7.40
CA GLY A 108 -12.86 -9.01 -6.30
C GLY A 108 -14.28 -9.36 -6.73
N LYS A 109 -14.46 -9.94 -7.92
CA LYS A 109 -15.77 -10.25 -8.51
C LYS A 109 -15.84 -11.71 -8.90
N PRO A 110 -17.02 -12.22 -9.28
CA PRO A 110 -17.12 -13.58 -9.78
C PRO A 110 -16.09 -13.86 -10.87
N VAL A 111 -15.49 -15.02 -10.73
CA VAL A 111 -14.62 -15.65 -11.70
C VAL A 111 -15.19 -15.60 -13.11
N GLN A 112 -14.30 -15.38 -14.08
CA GLN A 112 -14.60 -15.50 -15.50
C GLN A 112 -13.47 -16.25 -16.22
N GLU A 113 -13.80 -17.29 -16.99
CA GLU A 113 -12.79 -18.07 -17.75
C GLU A 113 -11.97 -17.14 -18.65
N GLY A 114 -10.65 -17.36 -18.67
CA GLY A 114 -9.72 -16.61 -19.50
C GLY A 114 -9.54 -15.15 -19.09
N LYS A 115 -9.97 -14.75 -17.88
CA LYS A 115 -9.72 -13.42 -17.30
C LYS A 115 -9.02 -13.55 -15.95
N GLY A 116 -8.20 -12.57 -15.64
CA GLY A 116 -7.56 -12.45 -14.34
C GLY A 116 -6.39 -11.50 -14.38
N HIS A 117 -5.50 -11.65 -13.43
CA HIS A 117 -4.32 -10.84 -13.23
C HIS A 117 -3.16 -11.71 -12.76
N PHE A 118 -2.05 -11.12 -12.36
CA PHE A 118 -1.02 -11.87 -11.65
C PHE A 118 -0.61 -11.14 -10.38
N HIS A 119 -0.22 -11.90 -9.39
CA HIS A 119 0.42 -11.39 -8.18
C HIS A 119 1.94 -11.43 -8.38
N VAL A 120 2.63 -10.46 -7.79
CA VAL A 120 4.08 -10.51 -7.64
C VAL A 120 4.39 -10.64 -6.16
N GLU A 121 5.29 -11.53 -5.82
CA GLU A 121 5.83 -11.67 -4.47
C GLU A 121 7.33 -11.38 -4.46
N ILE A 122 7.82 -10.88 -3.33
CA ILE A 122 9.24 -10.83 -2.98
C ILE A 122 9.48 -11.69 -1.76
N ASP A 123 10.36 -12.69 -1.89
CA ASP A 123 10.68 -13.64 -0.82
C ASP A 123 9.44 -14.27 -0.15
N LYS A 124 8.45 -14.66 -0.97
CA LYS A 124 7.15 -15.26 -0.57
C LYS A 124 6.20 -14.31 0.16
N SER A 125 6.39 -13.01 -0.03
CA SER A 125 5.54 -11.98 0.52
C SER A 125 4.91 -11.21 -0.64
N LEU A 126 3.58 -11.26 -0.74
CA LEU A 126 2.80 -10.54 -1.75
C LEU A 126 3.23 -9.07 -1.79
N VAL A 127 3.58 -8.57 -2.98
CA VAL A 127 3.86 -7.15 -3.24
C VAL A 127 2.63 -6.47 -3.77
N ASP A 128 2.05 -6.94 -4.87
CA ASP A 128 0.81 -6.37 -5.44
C ASP A 128 0.25 -7.31 -6.50
N MET A 129 -0.96 -7.01 -6.95
CA MET A 129 -1.49 -7.51 -8.21
C MET A 129 -1.17 -6.58 -9.37
N TYR A 130 -1.03 -7.14 -10.56
CA TYR A 130 -0.75 -6.40 -11.78
C TYR A 130 -1.58 -6.94 -12.94
N CYS A 131 -2.05 -6.01 -13.76
CA CYS A 131 -2.96 -6.28 -14.87
C CYS A 131 -2.43 -5.74 -16.20
N THR A 132 -1.12 -5.53 -16.27
CA THR A 132 -0.40 -5.22 -17.49
C THR A 132 0.84 -6.09 -17.55
N THR A 133 1.50 -6.15 -18.71
CA THR A 133 2.76 -6.91 -18.86
C THR A 133 3.93 -6.31 -18.09
N LYS A 134 3.75 -5.18 -17.39
CA LYS A 134 4.78 -4.51 -16.61
C LYS A 134 4.39 -4.46 -15.14
N ALA A 135 5.30 -4.90 -14.27
CA ALA A 135 5.19 -4.76 -12.84
C ALA A 135 6.44 -4.07 -12.29
N THR A 136 6.27 -2.96 -11.57
CA THR A 136 7.39 -2.28 -10.91
C THR A 136 7.28 -2.48 -9.41
N ILE A 137 8.36 -3.01 -8.83
CA ILE A 137 8.46 -3.38 -7.42
C ILE A 137 9.43 -2.42 -6.76
N SER A 138 8.98 -1.75 -5.71
CA SER A 138 9.85 -0.93 -4.85
C SER A 138 10.74 -1.83 -3.99
N LEU A 139 12.04 -1.49 -3.92
CA LEU A 139 13.02 -2.13 -3.05
C LEU A 139 13.28 -1.31 -1.77
N GLN A 140 12.38 -0.38 -1.45
CA GLN A 140 12.36 0.31 -0.16
C GLN A 140 12.33 -0.72 0.98
N ASN A 141 13.21 -0.52 1.97
CA ASN A 141 13.39 -1.42 3.12
C ASN A 141 13.77 -2.88 2.77
N VAL A 142 14.14 -3.17 1.53
CA VAL A 142 14.75 -4.44 1.15
C VAL A 142 16.24 -4.37 1.47
N LYS A 143 16.78 -5.41 2.12
CA LYS A 143 18.22 -5.47 2.44
C LYS A 143 19.02 -5.76 1.17
N PRO A 144 20.26 -5.27 1.02
CA PRO A 144 21.12 -5.74 -0.06
C PRO A 144 21.35 -7.25 0.01
N GLY A 145 21.39 -7.92 -1.14
CA GLY A 145 21.60 -9.37 -1.26
C GLY A 145 20.70 -10.03 -2.29
N LYS A 146 20.64 -11.37 -2.23
CA LYS A 146 19.82 -12.18 -3.12
C LYS A 146 18.37 -12.18 -2.65
N HIS A 147 17.45 -11.97 -3.60
CA HIS A 147 16.01 -12.02 -3.38
C HIS A 147 15.33 -12.84 -4.47
N THR A 148 14.25 -13.53 -4.12
CA THR A 148 13.40 -14.21 -5.09
C THR A 148 12.21 -13.31 -5.44
N LEU A 149 11.99 -13.08 -6.73
CA LEU A 149 10.75 -12.52 -7.24
C LEU A 149 9.94 -13.64 -7.88
N GLU A 150 8.69 -13.79 -7.45
CA GLU A 150 7.77 -14.80 -7.96
C GLU A 150 6.55 -14.10 -8.55
N VAL A 151 6.05 -14.63 -9.67
CA VAL A 151 4.85 -14.16 -10.35
C VAL A 151 3.87 -15.31 -10.43
N LEU A 152 2.67 -15.12 -9.87
CA LEU A 152 1.61 -16.12 -9.82
C LEU A 152 0.41 -15.63 -10.64
N PRO A 153 -0.07 -16.36 -11.65
CA PRO A 153 -1.36 -16.04 -12.26
C PRO A 153 -2.47 -16.15 -11.20
N ALA A 154 -3.40 -15.21 -11.19
CA ALA A 154 -4.47 -15.14 -10.23
C ALA A 154 -5.81 -14.89 -10.91
N GLN A 155 -6.86 -15.51 -10.37
CA GLN A 155 -8.23 -15.41 -10.86
C GLN A 155 -8.89 -14.14 -10.30
N ASN A 156 -10.09 -13.80 -10.77
CA ASN A 156 -10.81 -12.59 -10.34
C ASN A 156 -11.05 -12.53 -8.82
N ASP A 157 -11.20 -13.68 -8.17
CA ASP A 157 -11.34 -13.84 -6.73
C ASP A 157 -9.98 -14.00 -6.01
N HIS A 158 -8.89 -13.63 -6.69
CA HIS A 158 -7.51 -13.74 -6.20
C HIS A 158 -7.03 -15.17 -5.89
N ALA A 159 -7.73 -16.20 -6.36
CA ALA A 159 -7.23 -17.55 -6.27
C ALA A 159 -5.98 -17.73 -7.17
N GLU A 160 -4.83 -18.03 -6.57
CA GLU A 160 -3.53 -18.14 -7.24
C GLU A 160 -3.31 -19.52 -7.88
N VAL A 161 -2.94 -19.53 -9.15
CA VAL A 161 -2.60 -20.74 -9.91
C VAL A 161 -1.13 -21.09 -9.73
N HIS A 162 -0.79 -21.55 -8.52
CA HIS A 162 0.58 -21.86 -8.11
C HIS A 162 1.33 -22.80 -9.07
N ALA A 163 0.63 -23.77 -9.67
CA ALA A 163 1.22 -24.71 -10.63
C ALA A 163 1.79 -24.05 -11.90
N ASN A 164 1.41 -22.80 -12.17
CA ASN A 164 1.86 -22.01 -13.31
C ASN A 164 2.65 -20.76 -12.87
N ALA A 165 3.17 -20.72 -11.63
CA ALA A 165 4.04 -19.64 -11.16
C ALA A 165 5.38 -19.61 -11.91
N ALA A 166 5.99 -18.42 -12.00
CA ALA A 166 7.32 -18.22 -12.55
C ALA A 166 8.17 -17.38 -11.59
N SER A 167 9.42 -17.77 -11.39
CA SER A 167 10.28 -17.13 -10.38
C SER A 167 11.68 -16.86 -10.93
N ILE A 168 12.29 -15.77 -10.48
CA ILE A 168 13.69 -15.41 -10.76
C ILE A 168 14.39 -15.01 -9.46
N GLU A 169 15.71 -15.18 -9.44
CA GLU A 169 16.55 -14.56 -8.39
C GLU A 169 17.07 -13.21 -8.90
N ILE A 170 17.15 -12.20 -8.04
CA ILE A 170 17.89 -10.96 -8.29
C ILE A 170 18.98 -10.78 -7.23
N ASP A 171 20.06 -10.09 -7.57
CA ASP A 171 21.11 -9.69 -6.63
C ASP A 171 21.05 -8.17 -6.43
N TYR A 172 20.37 -7.74 -5.37
CA TYR A 172 20.16 -6.33 -5.06
C TYR A 172 21.39 -5.71 -4.40
N GLN A 173 22.05 -4.81 -5.11
CA GLN A 173 23.26 -4.11 -4.69
C GLN A 173 23.08 -2.60 -4.95
N PRO A 174 22.26 -1.90 -4.14
CA PRO A 174 21.93 -0.50 -4.40
C PRO A 174 23.19 0.37 -4.37
N THR A 175 23.37 1.19 -5.41
CA THR A 175 24.47 2.16 -5.43
C THR A 175 24.18 3.38 -4.54
N LYS A 176 22.89 3.69 -4.35
CA LYS A 176 22.37 4.76 -3.51
C LYS A 176 21.09 4.27 -2.81
N PRO A 177 21.22 3.47 -1.74
CA PRO A 177 20.06 2.93 -1.05
C PRO A 177 19.16 4.05 -0.52
N LEU A 178 17.85 3.87 -0.61
CA LEU A 178 16.90 4.75 0.06
C LEU A 178 17.10 4.67 1.59
N PRO A 179 16.88 5.78 2.32
CA PRO A 179 16.83 5.72 3.78
C PRO A 179 15.78 4.71 4.22
N GLU A 180 16.12 3.89 5.21
CA GLU A 180 15.16 2.96 5.81
C GLU A 180 13.99 3.75 6.42
N ILE A 181 12.77 3.39 6.03
CA ILE A 181 11.56 3.87 6.69
C ILE A 181 11.43 3.12 8.01
N LYS A 182 11.38 3.87 9.10
CA LYS A 182 11.28 3.35 10.47
C LYS A 182 9.91 3.68 11.06
N ASP A 183 9.61 3.03 12.16
CA ASP A 183 8.37 3.23 12.92
C ASP A 183 8.03 4.71 13.11
N ALA A 184 6.78 5.05 12.83
CA ALA A 184 6.17 6.33 13.12
C ALA A 184 5.19 6.19 14.28
N THR A 185 5.20 7.18 15.17
CA THR A 185 4.24 7.27 16.27
C THR A 185 3.30 8.44 16.04
N PHE A 186 2.04 8.25 16.42
CA PHE A 186 1.00 9.26 16.31
C PHE A 186 0.31 9.41 17.67
N ALA A 187 -0.17 10.61 17.98
CA ALA A 187 -0.89 10.87 19.22
C ALA A 187 -2.27 10.18 19.27
N GLY A 188 -2.84 9.85 18.12
CA GLY A 188 -4.15 9.22 17.98
C GLY A 188 -4.08 7.83 17.33
N LYS A 189 -5.22 7.12 17.37
CA LYS A 189 -5.37 5.84 16.67
C LYS A 189 -5.49 6.07 15.15
N PRO A 190 -4.95 5.16 14.32
CA PRO A 190 -5.15 5.19 12.88
C PRO A 190 -6.65 5.15 12.52
N SER A 191 -7.04 5.88 11.49
CA SER A 191 -8.41 5.88 10.96
C SER A 191 -8.43 6.03 9.45
N ILE A 192 -9.48 5.49 8.83
CA ILE A 192 -9.77 5.63 7.39
C ILE A 192 -11.24 5.98 7.20
N LYS A 193 -11.55 6.82 6.22
CA LYS A 193 -12.91 7.21 5.85
C LYS A 193 -13.04 7.32 4.34
N ILE A 194 -14.01 6.64 3.73
CA ILE A 194 -14.38 6.89 2.34
C ILE A 194 -15.07 8.26 2.27
N VAL A 195 -14.51 9.17 1.48
CA VAL A 195 -15.06 10.52 1.25
C VAL A 195 -15.72 10.65 -0.12
N SER A 196 -15.40 9.75 -1.05
CA SER A 196 -16.08 9.58 -2.33
C SER A 196 -15.95 8.12 -2.78
N PRO A 197 -16.99 7.48 -3.33
CA PRO A 197 -18.36 8.00 -3.46
C PRO A 197 -19.07 8.16 -2.11
N LYS A 198 -20.18 8.91 -2.08
CA LYS A 198 -21.06 9.05 -0.91
C LYS A 198 -22.11 7.94 -0.91
N ALA A 199 -22.73 7.72 0.26
CA ALA A 199 -23.75 6.71 0.43
C ALA A 199 -24.95 6.97 -0.49
N GLY A 200 -25.31 5.97 -1.29
CA GLY A 200 -26.40 6.02 -2.26
C GLY A 200 -26.03 6.61 -3.62
N ASP A 201 -24.79 7.07 -3.82
CA ASP A 201 -24.32 7.55 -5.12
C ASP A 201 -24.44 6.45 -6.18
N THR A 202 -24.68 6.87 -7.42
CA THR A 202 -24.67 5.96 -8.57
C THR A 202 -23.34 6.07 -9.30
N VAL A 203 -22.67 4.93 -9.51
CA VAL A 203 -21.38 4.82 -10.19
C VAL A 203 -21.48 3.99 -11.46
N SER A 204 -20.60 4.25 -12.44
CA SER A 204 -20.61 3.59 -13.74
C SER A 204 -19.23 3.62 -14.39
N GLY A 205 -18.86 2.57 -15.13
CA GLY A 205 -17.54 2.46 -15.74
C GLY A 205 -16.43 2.44 -14.69
N ALA A 206 -15.34 3.16 -14.96
CA ALA A 206 -14.28 3.44 -14.00
C ALA A 206 -14.63 4.66 -13.15
N PHE A 207 -14.35 4.59 -11.85
CA PHE A 207 -14.60 5.68 -10.90
C PHE A 207 -13.56 5.70 -9.79
N ASP A 208 -13.37 6.87 -9.18
CA ASP A 208 -12.41 7.04 -8.09
C ASP A 208 -13.11 6.77 -6.73
N VAL A 209 -12.50 5.90 -5.93
CA VAL A 209 -12.75 5.79 -4.49
C VAL A 209 -11.67 6.61 -3.79
N VAL A 210 -12.08 7.64 -3.05
CA VAL A 210 -11.19 8.56 -2.35
C VAL A 210 -11.38 8.37 -0.86
N VAL A 211 -10.26 8.26 -0.14
CA VAL A 211 -10.24 8.10 1.31
C VAL A 211 -9.52 9.25 2.01
N GLU A 212 -10.00 9.56 3.20
CA GLU A 212 -9.25 10.32 4.20
C GLU A 212 -8.62 9.33 5.18
N VAL A 213 -7.34 9.52 5.49
CA VAL A 213 -6.58 8.70 6.44
C VAL A 213 -5.92 9.62 7.46
N GLN A 214 -6.01 9.26 8.74
CA GLN A 214 -5.42 10.02 9.86
C GLN A 214 -4.58 9.10 10.73
N ASN A 215 -3.55 9.67 11.37
CA ASN A 215 -2.63 8.96 12.28
C ASN A 215 -2.00 7.69 11.66
N PHE A 216 -1.71 7.75 10.36
CA PHE A 216 -1.16 6.63 9.59
C PHE A 216 -0.52 7.13 8.29
N ASN A 217 0.60 6.54 7.91
CA ASN A 217 1.29 6.84 6.66
C ASN A 217 0.99 5.75 5.62
N LEU A 218 0.28 6.12 4.56
CA LEU A 218 0.09 5.22 3.42
C LEU A 218 1.39 5.09 2.61
N SER A 219 1.77 3.87 2.25
CA SER A 219 2.99 3.59 1.48
C SER A 219 2.81 2.38 0.55
N ALA A 220 2.86 2.64 -0.76
CA ALA A 220 2.97 1.57 -1.77
C ALA A 220 4.36 0.94 -1.80
N ASP A 221 5.38 1.70 -1.39
CA ASP A 221 6.76 1.24 -1.39
C ASP A 221 7.01 0.09 -0.40
N LEU A 222 6.19 0.00 0.65
CA LEU A 222 6.30 -1.02 1.68
C LEU A 222 5.40 -2.24 1.45
N PHE A 223 4.73 -2.39 0.31
CA PHE A 223 3.92 -3.59 0.07
C PHE A 223 4.78 -4.87 0.02
N GLY A 224 4.43 -5.86 0.84
CA GLY A 224 5.14 -7.13 0.94
C GLY A 224 6.40 -7.09 1.79
N LYS A 225 6.64 -5.98 2.51
CA LYS A 225 7.82 -5.81 3.36
C LYS A 225 7.43 -6.09 4.81
N PRO A 226 8.41 -6.34 5.70
CA PRO A 226 8.14 -6.40 7.13
C PRO A 226 7.32 -5.19 7.62
N GLY A 227 6.43 -5.44 8.59
CA GLY A 227 5.64 -4.39 9.21
C GLY A 227 6.51 -3.27 9.78
N VAL A 228 6.16 -2.03 9.45
CA VAL A 228 6.76 -0.80 10.02
C VAL A 228 5.63 -0.05 10.71
N ALA A 229 5.74 0.15 12.02
CA ALA A 229 4.65 0.71 12.80
C ALA A 229 4.26 2.10 12.30
N GLY A 230 2.96 2.36 12.18
CA GLY A 230 2.44 3.63 11.65
C GLY A 230 2.47 3.74 10.11
N TYR A 231 2.88 2.68 9.41
CA TYR A 231 2.84 2.57 7.95
C TYR A 231 2.03 1.37 7.49
N GLY A 232 1.55 1.46 6.25
CA GLY A 232 0.85 0.38 5.58
C GLY A 232 0.07 0.92 4.41
N HIS A 233 -1.08 0.31 4.16
CA HIS A 233 -1.91 0.64 3.02
C HIS A 233 -3.36 0.29 3.27
N TRP A 234 -4.19 0.37 2.24
CA TRP A 234 -5.59 -0.03 2.37
C TRP A 234 -6.06 -0.87 1.20
N HIS A 235 -6.99 -1.77 1.50
CA HIS A 235 -7.69 -2.63 0.57
C HIS A 235 -9.05 -2.03 0.26
N LEU A 236 -9.46 -2.09 -1.00
CA LEU A 236 -10.84 -1.88 -1.39
C LEU A 236 -11.50 -3.25 -1.60
N ASN A 237 -12.51 -3.57 -0.81
CA ASN A 237 -13.33 -4.77 -0.98
C ASN A 237 -14.76 -4.41 -1.42
N LEU A 238 -15.38 -5.34 -2.14
CA LEU A 238 -16.79 -5.29 -2.52
C LEU A 238 -17.61 -6.22 -1.60
N ASP A 239 -18.65 -5.66 -0.98
CA ASP A 239 -19.68 -6.34 -0.18
C ASP A 239 -19.23 -7.02 1.13
N SER A 240 -18.03 -7.59 1.19
CA SER A 240 -17.54 -8.36 2.33
C SER A 240 -16.03 -8.21 2.50
N THR A 241 -15.53 -8.28 3.73
CA THR A 241 -14.10 -8.52 4.07
C THR A 241 -13.92 -9.89 4.72
N SER A 242 -14.92 -10.75 4.63
CA SER A 242 -14.93 -12.11 5.16
C SER A 242 -14.84 -13.12 4.03
N GLY A 243 -14.35 -14.32 4.35
CA GLY A 243 -14.21 -15.43 3.42
C GLY A 243 -12.78 -15.96 3.38
N PRO A 244 -12.45 -16.81 2.40
CA PRO A 244 -11.10 -17.29 2.18
C PRO A 244 -10.10 -16.13 2.06
N MET A 245 -8.84 -16.37 2.44
CA MET A 245 -7.78 -15.36 2.38
C MET A 245 -8.15 -14.05 3.10
N MET A 246 -8.92 -14.13 4.20
CA MET A 246 -9.38 -12.96 4.97
C MET A 246 -10.13 -11.92 4.12
N GLY A 247 -10.96 -12.39 3.17
CA GLY A 247 -11.79 -11.52 2.33
C GLY A 247 -11.14 -11.11 1.00
N MET A 248 -9.97 -11.66 0.64
CA MET A 248 -9.33 -11.36 -0.64
C MET A 248 -10.21 -11.68 -1.85
N GLY A 249 -11.13 -12.66 -1.74
CA GLY A 249 -12.08 -13.01 -2.81
C GLY A 249 -12.97 -11.88 -3.31
N THR A 250 -13.13 -10.81 -2.52
CA THR A 250 -13.91 -9.63 -2.89
C THR A 250 -13.06 -8.37 -3.05
N MET A 251 -11.74 -8.50 -2.95
CA MET A 251 -10.83 -7.36 -3.03
C MET A 251 -10.76 -6.84 -4.47
N ALA A 252 -11.19 -5.60 -4.70
CA ALA A 252 -11.03 -4.94 -5.99
C ALA A 252 -9.58 -4.48 -6.23
N GLY A 253 -8.81 -4.32 -5.15
CA GLY A 253 -7.39 -4.00 -5.18
C GLY A 253 -6.93 -3.29 -3.93
N MET A 254 -5.72 -2.75 -3.97
CA MET A 254 -5.10 -2.05 -2.86
C MET A 254 -4.46 -0.73 -3.29
N SER A 255 -4.25 0.18 -2.33
CA SER A 255 -3.63 1.48 -2.62
C SER A 255 -2.78 1.98 -1.46
N GLY A 256 -1.58 2.45 -1.81
CA GLY A 256 -0.70 3.20 -0.93
C GLY A 256 -0.94 4.72 -1.03
N THR A 257 -2.03 5.16 -1.66
CA THR A 257 -2.39 6.57 -1.80
C THR A 257 -3.85 6.80 -1.38
N LYS A 258 -4.30 8.06 -1.35
CA LYS A 258 -5.68 8.38 -0.95
C LYS A 258 -6.74 8.05 -1.99
N THR A 259 -6.36 7.58 -3.18
CA THR A 259 -7.30 7.31 -4.28
C THR A 259 -7.06 5.90 -4.83
N PHE A 260 -8.15 5.23 -5.18
CA PHE A 260 -8.14 3.97 -5.92
C PHE A 260 -9.10 4.08 -7.10
N LYS A 261 -8.68 3.60 -8.28
CA LYS A 261 -9.52 3.55 -9.48
C LYS A 261 -10.28 2.23 -9.49
N ALA A 262 -11.55 2.27 -9.09
CA ALA A 262 -12.45 1.13 -9.10
C ALA A 262 -13.17 1.00 -10.44
N SER A 263 -13.74 -0.17 -10.68
CA SER A 263 -14.46 -0.51 -11.91
C SER A 263 -15.77 -1.22 -11.59
N THR A 264 -16.81 -0.85 -12.33
CA THR A 264 -18.14 -1.51 -12.28
C THR A 264 -18.24 -2.70 -13.23
N ALA A 265 -17.19 -3.04 -13.98
CA ALA A 265 -17.19 -4.19 -14.88
C ALA A 265 -17.54 -5.48 -14.12
N GLY A 266 -18.33 -6.36 -14.75
CA GLY A 266 -18.78 -7.60 -14.12
C GLY A 266 -19.88 -7.43 -13.05
N LEU A 267 -20.23 -6.20 -12.66
CA LEU A 267 -21.36 -5.93 -11.76
C LEU A 267 -22.65 -5.73 -12.54
N LYS A 268 -23.78 -6.09 -11.92
CA LYS A 268 -25.10 -6.00 -12.55
C LYS A 268 -25.65 -4.57 -12.46
N ALA A 269 -26.02 -3.97 -13.59
CA ALA A 269 -26.70 -2.67 -13.59
C ALA A 269 -27.96 -2.69 -12.70
N GLY A 270 -28.15 -1.63 -11.91
CA GLY A 270 -29.22 -1.49 -10.92
C GLY A 270 -29.00 -2.23 -9.60
N SER A 271 -27.89 -2.98 -9.41
CA SER A 271 -27.55 -3.54 -8.10
C SER A 271 -26.98 -2.49 -7.15
N THR A 272 -27.08 -2.77 -5.86
CA THR A 272 -26.37 -2.04 -4.80
C THR A 272 -25.20 -2.88 -4.33
N HIS A 273 -24.04 -2.24 -4.13
CA HIS A 273 -22.85 -2.87 -3.56
C HIS A 273 -22.30 -2.02 -2.42
N THR A 274 -21.66 -2.67 -1.44
CA THR A 274 -20.92 -1.99 -0.37
C THR A 274 -19.45 -1.89 -0.75
N LEU A 275 -18.91 -0.69 -0.83
CA LEU A 275 -17.47 -0.48 -0.90
C LEU A 275 -16.91 -0.46 0.52
N ILE A 276 -15.85 -1.23 0.77
CA ILE A 276 -15.19 -1.32 2.08
C ILE A 276 -13.74 -0.93 1.89
N ALA A 277 -13.30 0.18 2.50
CA ALA A 277 -11.90 0.56 2.59
C ALA A 277 -11.35 0.05 3.92
N LEU A 278 -10.44 -0.92 3.90
CA LEU A 278 -9.83 -1.54 5.08
C LEU A 278 -8.35 -1.18 5.17
N LEU A 279 -7.93 -0.57 6.28
CA LEU A 279 -6.52 -0.29 6.55
C LEU A 279 -5.80 -1.58 6.97
N VAL A 280 -4.61 -1.82 6.43
CA VAL A 280 -3.77 -2.99 6.70
C VAL A 280 -2.30 -2.59 6.84
N ASP A 281 -1.48 -3.48 7.38
CA ASP A 281 -0.04 -3.28 7.46
C ASP A 281 0.70 -3.63 6.14
N ASN A 282 2.03 -3.51 6.16
CA ASN A 282 2.89 -3.79 5.01
C ASN A 282 2.87 -5.26 4.55
N GLY A 283 2.56 -6.18 5.46
CA GLY A 283 2.47 -7.61 5.21
C GLY A 283 1.07 -8.07 4.79
N HIS A 284 0.19 -7.14 4.43
CA HIS A 284 -1.22 -7.39 4.09
C HIS A 284 -2.04 -7.93 5.27
N ALA A 285 -1.55 -7.83 6.50
CA ALA A 285 -2.28 -8.27 7.67
C ALA A 285 -3.25 -7.18 8.14
N PRO A 286 -4.53 -7.51 8.40
CA PRO A 286 -5.44 -6.60 9.06
C PRO A 286 -4.97 -6.30 10.48
N PHE A 287 -5.20 -5.08 10.94
CA PHE A 287 -4.94 -4.72 12.34
C PHE A 287 -5.83 -5.54 13.29
N PRO A 288 -5.41 -5.79 14.55
CA PRO A 288 -6.19 -6.56 15.52
C PRO A 288 -7.62 -6.06 15.75
N SER A 289 -7.85 -4.76 15.48
CA SER A 289 -9.18 -4.20 15.32
C SER A 289 -9.32 -3.72 13.89
N ASP A 290 -10.35 -4.19 13.18
CA ASP A 290 -10.65 -3.73 11.82
C ASP A 290 -10.78 -2.20 11.78
N ILE A 291 -9.86 -1.55 11.07
CA ILE A 291 -9.90 -0.11 10.82
C ILE A 291 -10.45 0.06 9.42
N SER A 292 -11.76 0.21 9.30
CA SER A 292 -12.43 0.28 8.00
C SER A 292 -13.47 1.40 7.90
N SER A 293 -13.80 1.73 6.66
CA SER A 293 -14.92 2.59 6.30
C SER A 293 -15.74 1.93 5.21
N LYS A 294 -17.06 2.11 5.25
CA LYS A 294 -18.01 1.48 4.33
C LYS A 294 -18.95 2.49 3.72
N VAL A 295 -19.30 2.30 2.45
CA VAL A 295 -20.32 3.09 1.77
C VAL A 295 -21.08 2.23 0.77
N GLU A 296 -22.40 2.36 0.72
CA GLU A 296 -23.22 1.70 -0.30
C GLU A 296 -23.32 2.57 -1.55
N VAL A 297 -23.20 1.95 -2.72
CA VAL A 297 -23.34 2.60 -4.04
C VAL A 297 -24.26 1.80 -4.94
N LYS A 298 -24.87 2.46 -5.92
CA LYS A 298 -25.68 1.83 -6.97
C LYS A 298 -24.91 1.75 -8.27
N ILE A 299 -25.04 0.63 -8.98
CA ILE A 299 -24.44 0.46 -10.31
C ILE A 299 -25.41 0.97 -11.37
N LYS A 300 -24.92 1.82 -12.28
CA LYS A 300 -25.71 2.31 -13.41
C LYS A 300 -25.84 1.29 -14.52
#